data_AF-A0A1B8XSG5-F1
#
_entry.id   AF-A0A1B8XSG5-F1
#
_cell.length_a   1.000
_cell.length_b   1.000
_cell.length_c   1.000
_cell.angle_alpha   90.00
_cell.angle_beta   90.00
_cell.angle_gamma   90.00
#
_symmetry.space_group_name_H-M   'P 1'
#
loop_
_entity.id
_entity.type
_entity.pdbx_description
1 polymer ?
#
loop_
_entity_poly.entity_id
_entity_poly.type
_entity_poly.pdbx_seq_one_letter_code
_entity_poly.pdbx_strand_id
1 'polypeptide(L)'
;MVDHCIFSMLQELDKPTGESLHGYRICIQAVLLDKPKTVTSNLPKYLELLRSHLNRPMKCLTVMWAVGQAGFTDLAEGLKVWLGLMFPVLGVKNLSPYAILYLDRLLLAHSNLTKGFGMIGPKDFFPILDFAFMPNNSLTPRYRT
;
A
#
# COMPACT_ATOMS: atom_id res chain seq x y z
N MET A 1 -11.21 -11.53 -9.29
CA MET A 1 -9.88 -12.16 -9.47
C MET A 1 -8.85 -11.66 -8.46
N VAL A 2 -8.52 -10.36 -8.43
CA VAL A 2 -7.52 -9.81 -7.48
C VAL A 2 -7.84 -10.17 -6.03
N ASP A 3 -9.09 -10.00 -5.61
CA ASP A 3 -9.57 -10.42 -4.28
C ASP A 3 -9.26 -11.88 -3.98
N HIS A 4 -9.62 -12.78 -4.90
CA HIS A 4 -9.37 -14.21 -4.74
C HIS A 4 -7.87 -14.49 -4.58
N CYS A 5 -7.01 -13.89 -5.41
CA CYS A 5 -5.56 -14.03 -5.28
C CYS A 5 -5.06 -13.53 -3.91
N ILE A 6 -5.56 -12.39 -3.41
CA ILE A 6 -5.19 -11.88 -2.09
C ILE A 6 -5.61 -12.86 -1.00
N PHE A 7 -6.88 -13.27 -0.96
CA PHE A 7 -7.38 -14.19 0.07
C PHE A 7 -6.66 -15.54 0.03
N SER A 8 -6.41 -16.11 -1.15
CA SER A 8 -5.66 -17.35 -1.31
C SER A 8 -4.22 -17.19 -0.80
N MET A 9 -3.51 -16.11 -1.14
CA MET A 9 -2.18 -15.85 -0.57
C MET A 9 -2.21 -15.75 0.96
N LEU A 10 -3.24 -15.12 1.55
CA LEU A 10 -3.36 -15.02 3.00
C LEU A 10 -3.66 -16.36 3.68
N GLN A 11 -4.34 -17.27 3.00
CA GLN A 11 -4.58 -18.64 3.47
C GLN A 11 -3.31 -19.49 3.36
N GLU A 12 -2.59 -19.40 2.24
CA GLU A 12 -1.32 -20.12 2.05
C GLU A 12 -0.27 -19.73 3.09
N LEU A 13 -0.24 -18.46 3.52
CA LEU A 13 0.67 -17.99 4.57
C LEU A 13 0.42 -18.61 5.95
N ASP A 14 -0.76 -19.20 6.20
CA ASP A 14 -1.01 -19.92 7.46
C ASP A 14 -0.54 -21.37 7.41
N LYS A 15 -0.19 -21.90 6.23
CA LYS A 15 0.22 -23.29 6.08
C LYS A 15 1.70 -23.46 6.45
N PRO A 16 2.08 -24.47 7.26
CA PRO A 16 3.48 -24.73 7.63
C PRO A 16 4.39 -25.00 6.42
N THR A 17 3.84 -25.62 5.37
CA THR A 17 4.51 -25.94 4.10
C THR A 17 3.76 -25.30 2.94
N GLY A 18 3.41 -24.01 3.08
CA GLY A 18 2.59 -23.29 2.10
C GLY A 18 3.13 -23.36 0.67
N GLU A 19 2.21 -23.32 -0.29
CA GLU A 19 2.58 -23.34 -1.70
C GLU A 19 3.20 -22.01 -2.15
N SER A 20 3.84 -22.05 -3.32
CA SER A 20 4.44 -20.89 -3.96
C SER A 20 3.40 -19.80 -4.25
N LEU A 21 3.61 -18.59 -3.70
CA LEU A 21 2.72 -17.45 -3.92
C LEU A 21 2.88 -16.80 -5.31
N HIS A 22 3.85 -17.25 -6.12
CA HIS A 22 4.25 -16.57 -7.35
C HIS A 22 3.13 -16.48 -8.38
N GLY A 23 2.32 -17.54 -8.53
CA GLY A 23 1.18 -17.53 -9.47
C GLY A 23 0.18 -16.43 -9.14
N TYR A 24 -0.21 -16.31 -7.87
CA TYR A 24 -1.11 -15.25 -7.41
C TYR A 24 -0.52 -13.86 -7.63
N ARG A 25 0.78 -13.68 -7.37
CA ARG A 25 1.49 -12.41 -7.59
C ARG A 25 1.48 -12.00 -9.06
N ILE A 26 1.77 -12.93 -9.97
CA ILE A 26 1.74 -12.68 -11.42
C ILE A 26 0.33 -12.31 -11.87
N CYS A 27 -0.70 -13.02 -11.40
CA CYS A 27 -2.09 -12.67 -11.72
C CYS A 27 -2.47 -11.26 -11.25
N ILE A 28 -2.09 -10.88 -10.03
CA ILE A 28 -2.36 -9.54 -9.50
C ILE A 28 -1.66 -8.48 -10.35
N GLN A 29 -0.38 -8.69 -10.67
CA GLN A 29 0.39 -7.77 -11.50
C GLN A 29 -0.22 -7.61 -12.89
N ALA A 30 -0.58 -8.72 -13.55
CA ALA A 30 -1.20 -8.69 -14.87
C ALA A 30 -2.53 -7.92 -14.88
N VAL A 31 -3.38 -8.13 -13.87
CA VAL A 31 -4.67 -7.41 -13.78
C VAL A 31 -4.47 -5.93 -13.50
N LEU A 32 -3.60 -5.58 -12.56
CA LEU A 32 -3.45 -4.20 -12.13
C LEU A 32 -2.59 -3.37 -13.10
N LEU A 33 -1.82 -4.03 -13.96
CA LEU A 33 -1.22 -3.41 -15.14
C LEU A 33 -2.28 -2.87 -16.10
N ASP A 34 -3.35 -3.64 -16.34
CA ASP A 34 -4.45 -3.28 -17.26
C ASP A 34 -5.53 -2.41 -16.58
N LYS A 35 -5.91 -2.75 -15.35
CA LYS A 35 -7.05 -2.17 -14.61
C LYS A 35 -6.66 -1.77 -13.19
N PRO A 36 -5.81 -0.74 -13.01
CA PRO A 36 -5.34 -0.31 -11.69
C PRO A 36 -6.49 0.11 -10.75
N LYS A 37 -7.58 0.65 -11.31
CA LYS A 37 -8.78 1.07 -10.56
C LYS A 37 -9.53 -0.05 -9.84
N THR A 38 -9.25 -1.32 -10.18
CA THR A 38 -9.95 -2.47 -9.62
C THR A 38 -9.88 -2.47 -8.09
N VAL A 39 -8.68 -2.25 -7.52
CA VAL A 39 -8.50 -2.26 -6.06
C VAL A 39 -8.86 -0.92 -5.41
N THR A 40 -8.74 0.18 -6.14
CA THR A 40 -9.04 1.50 -5.57
C THR A 40 -10.53 1.82 -5.51
N SER A 41 -11.35 1.12 -6.30
CA SER A 41 -12.80 1.22 -6.28
C SER A 41 -13.43 0.85 -4.93
N ASN A 42 -12.72 0.06 -4.10
CA ASN A 42 -13.16 -0.31 -2.76
C ASN A 42 -11.96 -0.47 -1.80
N LEU A 43 -11.22 0.62 -1.60
CA LEU A 43 -10.13 0.66 -0.60
C LEU A 43 -10.56 0.35 0.84
N PRO A 44 -11.74 0.80 1.33
CA PRO A 44 -12.15 0.53 2.71
C PRO A 44 -12.15 -0.97 3.04
N LYS A 45 -12.59 -1.82 2.11
CA LYS A 45 -12.54 -3.29 2.26
C LYS A 45 -11.13 -3.81 2.54
N TYR A 46 -10.13 -3.33 1.82
CA TYR A 46 -8.74 -3.79 2.00
C TYR A 46 -8.12 -3.22 3.27
N LEU A 47 -8.50 -2.00 3.68
CA LEU A 47 -8.09 -1.43 4.95
C LEU A 47 -8.66 -2.24 6.13
N GLU A 48 -9.92 -2.64 6.07
CA GLU A 48 -10.54 -3.53 7.07
C GLU A 48 -9.83 -4.89 7.14
N LEU A 49 -9.56 -5.50 5.99
CA LEU A 49 -8.79 -6.74 5.91
C LEU A 49 -7.41 -6.58 6.55
N LEU A 50 -6.70 -5.49 6.25
CA LEU A 50 -5.40 -5.20 6.86
C LEU A 50 -5.53 -5.05 8.37
N ARG A 51 -6.54 -4.30 8.85
CA ARG A 51 -6.81 -4.09 10.28
C ARG A 51 -7.07 -5.39 11.03
N SER A 52 -7.77 -6.35 10.41
CA SER A 52 -8.02 -7.68 10.99
C SER A 52 -6.76 -8.55 11.15
N HIS A 53 -5.64 -8.14 10.56
CA HIS A 53 -4.39 -8.90 10.55
C HIS A 53 -3.19 -8.13 11.13
N LEU A 54 -3.40 -7.02 11.84
CA LEU A 54 -2.31 -6.18 12.38
C LEU A 54 -1.32 -6.95 13.29
N ASN A 55 -1.77 -8.03 13.91
CA ASN A 55 -0.93 -8.94 14.71
C ASN A 55 -0.09 -9.92 13.88
N ARG A 56 -0.28 -9.98 12.56
CA ARG A 56 0.42 -10.85 11.61
C ARG A 56 1.08 -10.03 10.50
N PRO A 57 2.28 -9.44 10.73
CA PRO A 57 2.90 -8.50 9.80
C PRO A 57 3.03 -9.00 8.35
N MET A 58 3.38 -10.27 8.15
CA MET A 58 3.51 -10.84 6.80
C MET A 58 2.20 -10.82 5.99
N LYS A 59 1.05 -10.99 6.66
CA LYS A 59 -0.26 -10.88 6.01
C LYS A 59 -0.56 -9.44 5.62
N CYS A 60 -0.34 -8.49 6.52
CA CYS A 60 -0.49 -7.07 6.22
C CYS A 60 0.40 -6.64 5.05
N LEU A 61 1.67 -7.02 5.06
CA LEU A 61 2.61 -6.72 3.97
C LEU A 61 2.18 -7.33 2.64
N THR A 62 1.56 -8.51 2.67
CA THR A 62 1.00 -9.16 1.47
C THR A 62 -0.18 -8.37 0.91
N VAL A 63 -1.09 -7.88 1.76
CA VAL A 63 -2.20 -7.00 1.34
C VAL A 63 -1.67 -5.68 0.80
N MET A 64 -0.76 -5.01 1.53
CA MET A 64 -0.15 -3.74 1.12
C MET A 64 0.56 -3.88 -0.24
N TRP A 65 1.29 -4.98 -0.45
CA TRP A 65 1.96 -5.25 -1.72
C TRP A 65 0.99 -5.47 -2.86
N ALA A 66 -0.07 -6.25 -2.64
CA ALA A 66 -1.04 -6.58 -3.67
C ALA A 66 -1.82 -5.34 -4.13
N VAL A 67 -2.35 -4.58 -3.17
CA VAL A 67 -3.10 -3.35 -3.47
C VAL A 67 -2.19 -2.27 -4.05
N GLY A 68 -0.95 -2.19 -3.57
CA GLY A 68 0.07 -1.26 -4.07
C GLY A 68 0.42 -1.45 -5.55
N GLN A 69 0.15 -2.61 -6.16
CA GLN A 69 0.43 -2.79 -7.60
C GLN A 69 -0.35 -1.80 -8.48
N ALA A 70 -1.47 -1.24 -8.01
CA ALA A 70 -2.21 -0.20 -8.75
C ALA A 70 -1.38 1.05 -9.02
N GLY A 71 -0.42 1.37 -8.15
CA GLY A 71 0.47 2.52 -8.33
C GLY A 71 1.56 2.33 -9.39
N PHE A 72 1.74 1.12 -9.89
CA PHE A 72 2.82 0.84 -10.84
C PHE A 72 2.59 1.54 -12.20
N THR A 73 1.36 1.55 -12.70
CA THR A 73 0.99 2.18 -13.98
C THR A 73 0.27 3.52 -13.83
N ASP A 74 -0.32 3.78 -12.66
CA ASP A 74 -1.13 4.97 -12.43
C ASP A 74 -0.78 5.64 -11.09
N LEU A 75 -0.16 6.83 -11.17
CA LEU A 75 0.23 7.61 -10.01
C LEU A 75 -0.97 7.97 -9.12
N ALA A 76 -2.11 8.34 -9.71
CA ALA A 76 -3.28 8.78 -8.94
C ALA A 76 -3.87 7.60 -8.16
N GLU A 77 -3.98 6.42 -8.78
CA GLU A 77 -4.40 5.22 -8.07
C GLU A 77 -3.38 4.80 -7.01
N GLY A 78 -2.08 4.93 -7.29
CA GLY A 78 -1.02 4.68 -6.31
C GLY A 78 -1.10 5.58 -5.07
N LEU A 79 -1.40 6.87 -5.26
CA LEU A 79 -1.59 7.84 -4.18
C LEU A 79 -2.86 7.56 -3.38
N LYS A 80 -3.96 7.16 -4.03
CA LYS A 80 -5.17 6.71 -3.31
C LYS A 80 -4.89 5.51 -2.43
N VAL A 81 -4.14 4.52 -2.93
CA VAL A 81 -3.71 3.38 -2.12
C VAL A 81 -2.87 3.84 -0.94
N TRP A 82 -1.90 4.73 -1.16
CA TRP A 82 -1.05 5.20 -0.08
C TRP A 82 -1.86 5.94 1.00
N LEU A 83 -2.67 6.92 0.62
CA LEU A 83 -3.51 7.70 1.53
C LEU A 83 -4.57 6.84 2.25
N GLY A 84 -5.24 5.96 1.51
CA GLY A 84 -6.36 5.18 2.04
C GLY A 84 -5.98 3.93 2.81
N LEU A 85 -4.79 3.37 2.58
CA LEU A 85 -4.40 2.07 3.15
C LEU A 85 -3.06 2.10 3.88
N MET A 86 -2.05 2.81 3.36
CA MET A 86 -0.70 2.78 3.93
C MET A 86 -0.44 3.90 4.96
N PHE A 87 -1.03 5.07 4.75
CA PHE A 87 -0.95 6.19 5.67
C PHE A 87 -1.50 5.85 7.07
N PRO A 88 -2.67 5.18 7.21
CA PRO A 88 -3.19 4.78 8.52
C PRO A 88 -2.30 3.82 9.31
N VAL A 89 -1.31 3.18 8.69
CA VAL A 89 -0.43 2.19 9.34
C VAL A 89 0.99 2.72 9.56
N LEU A 90 1.25 4.00 9.29
CA LEU A 90 2.56 4.61 9.54
C LEU A 90 2.97 4.60 11.02
N GLY A 91 2.00 4.54 11.95
CA GLY A 91 2.25 4.34 13.37
C GLY A 91 2.59 2.90 13.77
N VAL A 92 2.46 1.93 12.86
CA VAL A 92 2.72 0.51 13.13
C VAL A 92 4.14 0.17 12.71
N LYS A 93 5.04 0.02 13.69
CA LYS A 93 6.50 -0.14 13.51
C LYS A 93 6.91 -1.19 12.46
N ASN A 94 6.19 -2.31 12.36
CA ASN A 94 6.53 -3.40 11.44
C ASN A 94 5.98 -3.21 10.02
N LEU A 95 5.11 -2.21 9.79
CA LEU A 95 4.48 -1.93 8.49
C LEU A 95 4.94 -0.58 7.92
N SER A 96 5.30 0.36 8.78
CA SER A 96 5.70 1.71 8.39
C SER A 96 6.89 1.75 7.40
N PRO A 97 7.92 0.88 7.47
CA PRO A 97 9.01 0.92 6.49
C PRO A 97 8.52 0.61 5.08
N TYR A 98 7.56 -0.31 4.95
CA TYR A 98 6.98 -0.65 3.65
C TYR A 98 6.15 0.49 3.09
N ALA A 99 5.32 1.14 3.91
CA ALA A 99 4.51 2.28 3.52
C ALA A 99 5.35 3.46 3.00
N ILE A 100 6.47 3.75 3.67
CA ILE A 100 7.41 4.80 3.28
C ILE A 100 8.12 4.43 1.97
N LEU A 101 8.67 3.23 1.89
CA LEU A 101 9.38 2.75 0.70
C LEU A 101 8.47 2.69 -0.53
N TYR A 102 7.20 2.35 -0.34
CA TYR A 102 6.21 2.37 -1.41
C TYR A 102 6.02 3.78 -1.97
N LEU A 103 5.84 4.79 -1.10
CA LEU A 103 5.66 6.17 -1.55
C LEU A 103 6.91 6.69 -2.28
N ASP A 104 8.10 6.43 -1.73
CA ASP A 104 9.36 6.82 -2.36
C ASP A 104 9.49 6.21 -3.78
N ARG A 105 9.23 4.91 -3.92
CA ARG A 105 9.22 4.22 -5.22
C ARG A 105 8.15 4.76 -6.17
N LEU A 106 6.96 5.05 -5.65
CA LEU A 106 5.87 5.58 -6.46
C LEU A 106 6.24 6.93 -7.07
N LEU A 107 6.81 7.84 -6.26
CA LEU A 107 7.21 9.17 -6.72
C LEU A 107 8.41 9.11 -7.68
N LEU A 108 9.36 8.19 -7.46
CA LEU A 108 10.49 7.98 -8.38
C LEU A 108 10.10 7.34 -9.71
N ALA A 109 9.10 6.45 -9.70
CA ALA A 109 8.66 5.74 -10.90
C ALA A 109 7.85 6.62 -11.87
N HIS A 110 7.19 7.67 -11.37
CA HIS A 110 6.34 8.55 -12.16
C HIS A 110 7.00 9.91 -12.38
N SER A 111 7.49 10.15 -13.59
CA SER A 111 8.15 11.42 -13.96
C SER A 111 7.21 12.63 -13.98
N ASN A 112 5.91 12.41 -14.18
CA ASN A 112 4.90 13.47 -14.20
C ASN A 112 4.02 13.42 -12.95
N LEU A 113 4.47 14.10 -11.90
CA LEU A 113 3.76 14.21 -10.62
C LEU A 113 2.46 15.01 -10.71
N THR A 114 2.24 15.78 -11.78
CA THR A 114 1.01 16.56 -11.95
C THR A 114 -0.24 15.68 -12.08
N LYS A 115 -0.09 14.42 -12.48
CA LYS A 115 -1.17 13.42 -12.49
C LYS A 115 -1.71 13.10 -11.09
N GLY A 116 -0.95 13.42 -10.04
CA GLY A 116 -1.39 13.32 -8.65
C GLY A 116 -2.03 14.59 -8.09
N PHE A 117 -2.12 15.69 -8.86
CA PHE A 117 -2.76 16.92 -8.37
C PHE A 117 -4.21 16.68 -7.96
N GLY A 118 -4.62 17.31 -6.86
CA GLY A 118 -5.96 17.15 -6.29
C GLY A 118 -6.20 15.84 -5.54
N MET A 119 -5.22 14.92 -5.49
CA MET A 119 -5.35 13.68 -4.70
C MET A 119 -5.13 13.92 -3.20
N ILE A 120 -4.27 14.87 -2.83
CA ILE A 120 -4.06 15.28 -1.44
C ILE A 120 -4.92 16.51 -1.18
N GLY A 121 -5.96 16.36 -0.37
CA GLY A 121 -6.80 17.47 0.08
C GLY A 121 -6.34 18.05 1.42
N PRO A 122 -6.92 19.17 1.88
CA PRO A 122 -6.62 19.76 3.18
C PRO A 122 -6.78 18.78 4.36
N LYS A 123 -7.76 17.85 4.26
CA LYS A 123 -8.01 16.81 5.27
C LYS A 123 -6.88 15.79 5.41
N ASP A 124 -6.11 15.58 4.35
CA ASP A 124 -5.00 14.63 4.29
C ASP A 124 -3.67 15.34 4.57
N PHE A 125 -3.59 16.63 4.22
CA PHE A 125 -2.40 17.46 4.33
C PHE A 125 -1.91 17.62 5.78
N PHE A 126 -2.78 18.03 6.71
CA PHE A 126 -2.37 18.23 8.11
C PHE A 126 -1.89 16.93 8.78
N PRO A 127 -2.59 15.79 8.68
CA PRO A 127 -2.08 14.53 9.20
C PRO A 127 -0.71 14.13 8.62
N ILE A 128 -0.45 14.40 7.34
CA ILE A 128 0.85 14.12 6.72
C ILE A 128 1.95 15.01 7.33
N LEU A 129 1.68 16.31 7.49
CA LEU A 129 2.60 17.23 8.15
C LEU A 129 2.85 16.79 9.60
N ASP A 130 1.79 16.52 10.36
CA ASP A 130 1.90 16.08 11.75
C ASP A 130 2.80 14.85 11.86
N PHE A 131 2.58 13.84 11.00
CA PHE A 131 3.46 12.67 10.96
C PHE A 131 4.91 13.03 10.62
N ALA A 132 5.13 13.88 9.62
CA ALA A 132 6.46 14.26 9.17
C ALA A 132 7.28 15.00 10.24
N PHE A 133 6.62 15.85 11.02
CA PHE A 133 7.25 16.65 12.08
C PHE A 133 7.18 16.00 13.47
N MET A 134 6.48 14.88 13.62
CA MET A 134 6.40 14.17 14.90
C MET A 134 7.79 13.62 15.30
N PRO A 135 8.26 13.89 16.54
CA PRO A 135 9.52 13.36 17.02
C PRO A 135 9.50 11.83 17.05
N ASN A 136 10.63 11.21 16.70
CA ASN A 136 10.81 9.75 16.65
C ASN A 136 9.85 9.00 15.71
N ASN A 137 9.38 9.65 14.64
CA ASN A 137 8.64 8.98 13.59
C ASN A 137 9.48 7.94 12.82
N SER A 138 8.82 7.19 11.93
CA SER A 138 9.46 6.14 11.13
C SER A 138 10.26 6.67 9.93
N LEU A 139 10.31 7.99 9.71
CA LEU A 139 11.07 8.58 8.60
C LEU A 139 12.58 8.50 8.88
N THR A 140 13.33 8.12 7.84
CA THR A 140 14.80 8.17 7.89
C THR A 140 15.27 9.64 7.98
N PRO A 141 16.45 9.90 8.57
CA PRO A 141 16.94 11.26 8.80
C PRO A 141 17.02 12.12 7.53
N ARG A 142 17.16 11.51 6.34
CA ARG A 142 17.18 12.21 5.04
C ARG A 142 15.89 12.96 4.71
N TYR A 143 14.77 12.58 5.33
CA TYR A 143 13.47 13.20 5.14
C TYR A 143 13.00 14.00 6.37
N ARG A 144 13.88 14.21 7.37
CA ARG A 144 13.65 15.15 8.47
C ARG A 144 14.28 16.49 8.10
N THR A 145 13.46 17.49 7.85
CA THR A 145 13.89 18.89 7.64
C THR A 145 14.21 19.55 8.97
#